data_AF-A0A432IQC7-F1
#
_entry.id   AF-A0A432IQC7-F1
#
_cell.length_a   1.000
_cell.length_b   1.000
_cell.length_c   1.000
_cell.angle_alpha   90.00
_cell.angle_beta   90.00
_cell.angle_gamma   90.00
#
_symmetry.space_group_name_H-M   'P 1'
#
loop_
_entity.id
_entity.type
_entity.pdbx_description
1 polymer ?
#
loop_
_entity_poly.entity_id
_entity_poly.type
_entity_poly.pdbx_seq_one_letter_code
_entity_poly.pdbx_strand_id
1 'polypeptide(L)'
;MKKDLQYITLHDFSTETGYFYPDFELSYQLFGPELHTAPVVLVNHALTGNSNVTGKNGWWKELIGPARVIDTNKYTIISINVPGNGYDEKPENLIENFEDFNARD
;
A
#
# COMPACT_ATOMS: atom_id res chain seq x y z
N MET A 1 -1.30 15.17 10.78
CA MET A 1 -2.54 14.52 10.33
C MET A 1 -2.32 13.02 10.44
N LYS A 2 -3.21 12.28 11.10
CA LYS A 2 -3.04 10.83 11.27
C LYS A 2 -3.23 10.15 9.90
N LYS A 3 -2.23 9.40 9.44
CA LYS A 3 -2.37 8.53 8.27
C LYS A 3 -3.28 7.38 8.68
N ASP A 4 -4.34 7.11 7.93
CA ASP A 4 -5.24 5.98 8.23
C ASP A 4 -4.65 4.69 7.65
N LEU A 5 -3.45 4.34 8.14
CA LEU A 5 -2.71 3.16 7.72
C LEU A 5 -3.27 1.93 8.43
N GLN A 6 -3.54 0.92 7.62
CA GLN A 6 -3.82 -0.43 8.05
C GLN A 6 -2.57 -1.28 7.84
N TYR A 7 -2.45 -2.37 8.59
CA TYR A 7 -1.29 -3.26 8.53
C TYR A 7 -1.74 -4.71 8.37
N ILE A 8 -0.96 -5.48 7.63
CA ILE A 8 -1.08 -6.93 7.54
C ILE A 8 0.31 -7.53 7.69
N THR A 9 0.44 -8.57 8.52
CA THR A 9 1.71 -9.29 8.70
C THR A 9 1.65 -10.59 7.91
N LEU A 10 2.65 -10.79 7.05
CA LEU A 10 2.91 -12.08 6.42
C LEU A 10 3.91 -12.82 7.30
N HIS A 11 3.53 -14.00 7.77
CA HIS A 11 4.42 -14.86 8.56
C HIS A 11 5.21 -15.80 7.65
N ASP A 12 6.45 -16.09 8.04
CA ASP A 12 7.35 -17.02 7.35
C ASP A 12 7.53 -16.70 5.85
N PHE A 13 7.75 -15.42 5.53
CA PHE A 13 7.85 -14.94 4.15
C PHE A 13 9.29 -15.04 3.63
N SER A 14 9.49 -15.75 2.53
CA SER A 14 10.75 -15.74 1.79
C SER A 14 10.64 -14.88 0.54
N THR A 15 11.59 -13.98 0.35
CA THR A 15 11.73 -13.22 -0.91
C THR A 15 12.26 -14.13 -2.02
N GLU A 16 12.18 -13.67 -3.27
CA GLU A 16 12.67 -14.43 -4.42
C GLU A 16 14.18 -14.70 -4.35
N THR A 17 14.94 -13.79 -3.76
CA THR A 17 16.39 -13.96 -3.51
C THR A 17 16.68 -14.92 -2.36
N GLY A 18 15.65 -15.43 -1.67
CA GLY A 18 15.76 -16.39 -0.58
C GLY A 18 15.95 -15.77 0.80
N TYR A 19 15.90 -14.44 0.92
CA TYR A 19 15.94 -13.79 2.23
C TYR A 19 14.65 -14.11 3.00
N PHE A 20 14.78 -14.47 4.28
CA PHE A 20 13.68 -14.93 5.11
C PHE A 20 13.28 -13.88 6.15
N TYR A 21 12.00 -13.51 6.14
CA TYR A 21 11.34 -12.71 7.15
C TYR A 21 10.40 -13.58 8.00
N PRO A 22 10.67 -13.77 9.31
CA PRO A 22 9.73 -14.44 10.20
C PRO A 22 8.38 -13.71 10.25
N ASP A 23 8.44 -12.38 10.30
CA ASP A 23 7.30 -11.47 10.26
C ASP A 23 7.60 -10.35 9.26
N PHE A 24 6.78 -10.23 8.22
CA PHE A 24 6.90 -9.21 7.18
C PHE A 24 5.64 -8.33 7.18
N GLU A 25 5.71 -7.18 7.85
CA GLU A 25 4.58 -6.26 7.98
C GLU A 25 4.47 -5.35 6.74
N LEU A 26 3.26 -5.29 6.17
CA LEU A 26 2.92 -4.42 5.06
C LEU A 26 1.90 -3.39 5.52
N SER A 27 2.15 -2.12 5.20
CA SER A 27 1.19 -1.04 5.42
C SER A 27 0.41 -0.72 4.14
N TYR A 28 -0.88 -0.46 4.30
CA TYR A 28 -1.78 -0.16 3.18
C TYR A 28 -2.88 0.80 3.61
N GLN A 29 -3.62 1.33 2.63
CA GLN A 29 -4.81 2.15 2.86
C GLN A 29 -5.99 1.66 2.03
N LEU A 30 -7.18 1.87 2.58
CA LEU A 30 -8.46 1.59 1.95
C LEU A 30 -9.21 2.90 1.66
N PHE A 31 -9.92 2.93 0.54
CA PHE A 31 -10.80 4.05 0.19
C PHE A 31 -12.09 3.52 -0.44
N GLY A 32 -13.21 4.19 -0.20
CA GLY A 32 -14.52 3.78 -0.72
C GLY A 32 -15.25 2.82 0.21
N PRO A 33 -16.12 1.93 -0.32
CA PRO A 33 -16.89 0.99 0.48
C PRO A 33 -16.00 -0.01 1.22
N GLU A 34 -16.53 -0.63 2.28
CA GLU A 34 -15.83 -1.64 3.07
C GLU A 34 -15.39 -2.83 2.19
N LEU A 35 -14.28 -3.47 2.57
CA LEU A 35 -13.82 -4.69 1.90
C LEU A 35 -14.95 -5.73 1.84
N HIS A 36 -15.00 -6.48 0.73
CA HIS A 36 -16.03 -7.48 0.42
C HIS A 36 -17.44 -6.93 0.14
N THR A 37 -17.66 -5.60 0.17
CA THR A 37 -18.95 -4.99 -0.16
C THR A 37 -19.01 -4.42 -1.58
N ALA A 38 -17.86 -4.26 -2.26
CA ALA A 38 -17.73 -3.76 -3.62
C ALA A 38 -16.56 -4.42 -4.37
N PRO A 39 -16.51 -4.34 -5.72
CA PRO A 39 -15.35 -4.81 -6.48
C PRO A 39 -14.09 -4.03 -6.10
N VAL A 40 -12.95 -4.73 -6.08
CA VAL A 40 -11.67 -4.18 -5.63
C VAL A 40 -10.83 -3.68 -6.81
N VAL A 41 -10.25 -2.49 -6.65
CA VAL A 41 -9.19 -1.97 -7.51
C VAL A 41 -7.91 -1.86 -6.69
N LEU A 42 -6.87 -2.59 -7.08
CA LEU A 42 -5.53 -2.49 -6.51
C LEU A 42 -4.74 -1.38 -7.22
N VAL A 43 -4.17 -0.46 -6.45
CA VAL A 43 -3.32 0.61 -6.95
C VAL A 43 -1.91 0.42 -6.42
N ASN A 44 -0.96 0.19 -7.32
CA ASN A 44 0.47 0.20 -7.01
C ASN A 44 1.05 1.58 -7.29
N HIS A 45 1.83 2.10 -6.36
CA HIS A 45 2.46 3.41 -6.51
C HIS A 45 3.81 3.33 -7.24
N ALA A 46 4.26 4.45 -7.80
CA ALA A 46 5.60 4.59 -8.40
C ALA A 46 6.70 4.77 -7.33
N LEU A 47 7.97 4.91 -7.73
CA LEU A 47 9.14 4.91 -6.83
C LEU A 47 9.01 5.81 -5.58
N THR A 48 8.60 7.07 -5.73
CA THR A 48 8.48 8.03 -4.60
C THR A 48 7.05 8.15 -4.06
N GLY A 49 6.16 7.23 -4.49
CA GLY A 49 4.76 7.22 -4.09
C GLY A 49 4.53 6.53 -2.75
N ASN A 50 3.25 6.46 -2.37
CA ASN A 50 2.79 5.77 -1.17
C ASN A 50 1.32 5.35 -1.32
N SER A 51 0.77 4.70 -0.31
CA SER A 51 -0.60 4.20 -0.25
C SER A 51 -1.68 5.30 -0.32
N ASN A 52 -1.34 6.57 -0.09
CA ASN A 52 -2.33 7.64 -0.06
C ASN A 52 -2.68 8.15 -1.46
N VAL A 53 -3.64 7.48 -2.12
CA VAL A 53 -3.93 7.71 -3.55
C VAL A 53 -5.00 8.78 -3.81
N THR A 54 -5.90 9.04 -2.85
CA THR A 54 -7.01 10.01 -3.02
C THR A 54 -7.21 10.89 -1.76
N GLY A 55 -8.30 11.64 -1.71
CA GLY A 55 -8.58 12.64 -0.68
C GLY A 55 -7.71 13.89 -0.84
N LYS A 56 -7.68 14.72 0.21
CA LYS A 56 -7.03 16.04 0.15
C LYS A 56 -5.55 15.97 -0.27
N ASN A 57 -4.84 14.97 0.25
CA ASN A 57 -3.39 14.80 0.09
C ASN A 57 -3.01 13.67 -0.87
N GLY A 58 -3.98 13.06 -1.57
CA GLY A 58 -3.72 11.93 -2.44
C GLY A 58 -3.08 12.32 -3.76
N TRP A 59 -2.07 11.56 -4.20
CA TRP A 59 -1.31 11.87 -5.42
C TRP A 59 -2.08 11.58 -6.73
N TRP A 60 -3.18 10.85 -6.66
CA TRP A 60 -4.08 10.54 -7.77
C TRP A 60 -5.53 10.99 -7.56
N LYS A 61 -5.76 11.99 -6.69
CA LYS A 61 -7.09 12.50 -6.32
C LYS A 61 -7.97 13.02 -7.48
N GLU A 62 -7.38 13.37 -8.61
CA GLU A 62 -8.16 13.78 -9.80
C GLU A 62 -8.69 12.57 -10.59
N LEU A 63 -8.03 11.41 -10.47
CA LEU A 63 -8.41 10.16 -11.13
C LEU A 63 -9.27 9.26 -10.23
N ILE A 64 -8.92 9.18 -8.94
CA ILE A 64 -9.56 8.33 -7.93
C ILE A 64 -10.33 9.23 -6.96
N GLY A 65 -11.62 8.99 -6.76
CA GLY A 65 -12.45 9.72 -5.81
C GLY A 65 -13.95 9.62 -6.12
N PRO A 66 -14.82 10.27 -5.33
CA PRO A 66 -16.26 10.22 -5.55
C PRO A 66 -16.62 10.80 -6.93
N ALA A 67 -17.34 10.02 -7.75
CA ALA A 67 -17.72 10.38 -9.11
C ALA A 67 -16.53 10.71 -10.05
N ARG A 68 -15.33 10.18 -9.78
CA ARG A 68 -14.16 10.25 -10.68
C ARG A 68 -14.08 9.00 -11.57
N VAL A 69 -13.05 8.92 -12.41
CA VAL A 69 -12.81 7.80 -13.34
C VAL A 69 -12.77 6.48 -12.59
N ILE A 70 -12.02 6.44 -11.49
CA ILE A 70 -12.05 5.36 -10.51
C ILE A 70 -12.92 5.85 -9.34
N ASP A 71 -14.20 5.51 -9.41
CA ASP A 71 -15.23 6.04 -8.52
C ASP A 71 -15.24 5.33 -7.15
N THR A 72 -14.85 6.05 -6.10
CA THR A 72 -14.85 5.51 -4.72
C THR A 72 -16.25 5.35 -4.13
N ASN A 73 -17.32 5.70 -4.85
CA ASN A 73 -18.68 5.31 -4.46
C ASN A 73 -19.05 3.91 -4.97
N LYS A 74 -18.24 3.32 -5.87
CA LYS A 74 -18.52 2.05 -6.57
C LYS A 74 -17.49 0.97 -6.32
N TYR A 75 -16.24 1.35 -6.04
CA TYR A 75 -15.11 0.45 -5.88
C TYR A 75 -14.46 0.62 -4.52
N THR A 76 -14.05 -0.49 -3.92
CA THR A 76 -13.10 -0.47 -2.80
C THR A 76 -11.70 -0.38 -3.38
N ILE A 77 -10.96 0.66 -3.00
CA ILE A 77 -9.59 0.87 -3.47
C ILE A 77 -8.64 0.36 -2.40
N ILE A 78 -7.71 -0.51 -2.79
CA ILE A 78 -6.59 -0.94 -1.95
C ILE A 78 -5.32 -0.34 -2.53
N SER A 79 -4.52 0.32 -1.70
CA SER A 79 -3.20 0.79 -2.11
C SER A 79 -2.17 0.42 -1.06
N ILE A 80 -1.12 -0.26 -1.48
CA ILE A 80 -0.11 -0.86 -0.60
C ILE A 80 1.17 -0.02 -0.68
N ASN A 81 1.80 0.25 0.46
CA ASN A 81 3.14 0.81 0.47
C ASN A 81 4.13 -0.29 0.07
N VAL A 82 4.97 -0.01 -0.92
CA VAL A 82 6.10 -0.87 -1.24
C VAL A 82 6.99 -0.99 0.01
N PRO A 83 7.39 -2.21 0.40
CA PRO A 83 8.26 -2.43 1.55
C PRO A 83 9.48 -1.52 1.55
N GLY A 84 9.83 -0.97 2.72
CA GLY A 84 10.99 -0.07 2.86
C GLY A 84 10.76 1.37 2.39
N ASN A 85 9.60 1.75 1.85
CA ASN A 85 9.36 3.13 1.39
C ASN A 85 9.31 4.19 2.52
N GLY A 86 9.20 3.74 3.79
CA GLY A 86 9.22 4.58 4.99
C GLY A 86 7.96 5.45 5.20
N TYR A 87 6.88 5.22 4.44
CA TYR A 87 5.67 6.04 4.56
C TYR A 87 4.92 5.84 5.89
N ASP A 88 5.09 4.69 6.53
CA ASP A 88 4.50 4.38 7.85
C ASP A 88 5.29 4.97 9.03
N GLU A 89 6.48 5.51 8.79
CA GLU A 89 7.37 6.10 9.80
C GLU A 89 7.78 5.09 10.89
N LYS A 90 7.78 3.79 10.57
CA LYS A 90 8.29 2.72 11.44
C LYS A 90 9.71 2.34 11.01
N PRO A 91 10.76 2.67 11.81
CA PRO A 91 12.13 2.30 11.47
C PRO A 91 12.33 0.81 11.23
N GLU A 92 11.59 -0.05 11.94
CA GLU A 92 11.62 -1.50 11.80
C GLU A 92 11.10 -2.03 10.44
N ASN A 93 10.33 -1.22 9.70
CA ASN A 93 9.81 -1.56 8.37
C ASN A 93 10.72 -1.03 7.24
N LEU A 94 11.82 -0.35 7.58
CA LEU A 94 12.83 0.03 6.61
C LEU A 94 13.67 -1.19 6.21
N ILE A 95 14.06 -1.24 4.94
CA ILE A 95 14.97 -2.25 4.41
C ILE A 95 16.34 -1.59 4.25
N GLU A 96 17.29 -1.93 5.12
CA GLU A 96 18.64 -1.36 5.10
C GLU A 96 19.48 -1.95 3.96
N ASN A 97 19.38 -3.27 3.75
CA ASN A 97 20.04 -3.96 2.64
C ASN A 97 19.07 -4.12 1.47
N PHE A 98 19.30 -3.37 0.39
CA PHE A 98 18.43 -3.39 -0.80
C PHE A 98 18.36 -4.76 -1.50
N GLU A 99 19.29 -5.68 -1.22
CA GLU A 99 19.27 -7.04 -1.78
C GLU A 99 18.25 -7.97 -1.09
N ASP A 100 17.85 -7.66 0.14
CA ASP A 100 16.95 -8.50 0.93
C ASP A 100 15.54 -8.53 0.32
N PHE A 101 15.12 -7.44 -0.33
CA PHE A 101 13.83 -7.33 -1.02
C PHE A 101 13.97 -6.60 -2.35
N ASN A 102 13.58 -7.29 -3.42
CA ASN A 102 13.43 -6.70 -4.75
C ASN A 102 11.98 -6.94 -5.22
N ALA A 103 11.31 -5.87 -5.65
CA ALA A 103 10.01 -5.99 -6.28
C ALA A 103 10.22 -6.58 -7.69
N ARG A 104 9.58 -7.70 -7.99
CA ARG A 104 9.62 -8.32 -9.31
C ARG A 104 9.00 -7.39 -10.36
N ASP A 105 9.70 -7.16 -11.46
CA ASP A 105 9.12 -6.79 -12.75
C ASP A 105 9.06 -7.99 -13.72
#